data_AF-A0A183PIB3-F1
#
_entry.id   AF-A0A183PIB3-F1
#
_cell.length_a   1.000
_cell.length_b   1.000
_cell.length_c   1.000
_cell.angle_alpha   90.00
_cell.angle_beta   90.00
_cell.angle_gamma   90.00
#
_symmetry.space_group_name_H-M   'P 1'
#
loop_
_entity.id
_entity.type
_entity.pdbx_description
1 polymer ?
#
loop_
_entity_poly.entity_id
_entity_poly.type
_entity_poly.pdbx_seq_one_letter_code
_entity_poly.pdbx_strand_id
1 'polypeptide(L)'
;MMIYSPRQSRQLNCITQFTSDTQHIPGANNVVADALARITALKMFRDMSLSKLIQIRKGDADLRHDSSSATLKIRVKQMGKAKKNLLCDTSAG
;
A
#
# COMPACT_ATOMS: atom_id res chain seq x y z
N MET A 1 32.71 -3.01 19.90
CA MET A 1 31.58 -3.70 20.56
C MET A 1 30.31 -3.30 19.83
N MET A 2 29.67 -4.21 19.09
CA MET A 2 28.42 -3.88 18.39
C MET A 2 27.29 -3.76 19.43
N ILE A 3 26.67 -2.58 19.50
CA ILE A 3 25.53 -2.34 20.39
C ILE A 3 24.27 -2.58 19.55
N TYR A 4 23.55 -3.67 19.84
CA TYR A 4 22.23 -3.92 19.28
C TYR A 4 21.19 -3.04 19.98
N SER A 5 20.28 -2.45 19.19
CA SER A 5 19.11 -1.78 19.76
C SER A 5 18.25 -2.77 20.57
N PRO A 6 17.44 -2.29 21.54
CA PRO A 6 16.54 -3.16 22.29
C PRO A 6 15.61 -4.01 21.42
N ARG A 7 15.19 -3.48 20.26
CA ARG A 7 14.39 -4.22 19.27
C ARG A 7 15.18 -5.38 18.65
N GLN A 8 16.41 -5.11 18.20
CA GLN A 8 17.27 -6.12 17.58
C GLN A 8 17.63 -7.23 18.57
N SER A 9 17.96 -6.90 19.82
CA SER A 9 18.27 -7.92 20.85
C SER A 9 17.09 -8.85 21.14
N ARG A 10 15.86 -8.31 21.22
CA ARG A 10 14.66 -9.16 21.40
C ARG A 10 14.44 -10.08 20.21
N GLN A 11 14.67 -9.57 19.00
CA GLN A 11 14.48 -10.33 17.77
C GLN A 11 15.55 -11.44 17.64
N LEU A 12 16.80 -11.13 17.96
CA LEU A 12 17.88 -12.12 18.04
C LEU A 12 17.58 -13.20 19.07
N ASN A 13 17.15 -12.83 20.28
CA ASN A 13 16.77 -13.80 21.32
C ASN A 13 15.68 -14.75 20.80
N CYS A 14 14.62 -14.22 20.18
CA CYS A 14 13.56 -15.03 19.59
C CYS A 14 14.08 -16.01 18.52
N ILE A 15 14.94 -15.55 17.60
CA ILE A 15 15.51 -16.41 16.56
C ILE A 15 16.38 -17.52 17.17
N THR A 16 17.19 -17.19 18.19
CA THR A 16 18.12 -18.13 18.83
C THR A 16 17.44 -19.21 19.68
N GLN A 17 16.16 -19.05 20.02
CA GLN A 17 15.40 -20.07 20.76
C GLN A 17 15.13 -21.32 19.91
N PHE A 18 15.31 -21.25 18.59
CA PHE A 18 15.07 -22.35 17.67
C PHE A 18 16.32 -22.64 16.84
N THR A 19 16.56 -23.92 16.54
CA THR A 19 17.52 -24.31 15.50
C THR A 19 16.91 -23.96 14.15
N SER A 20 17.28 -22.80 13.61
CA SER A 20 16.70 -22.24 12.38
C SER A 20 17.72 -22.28 11.25
N ASP A 21 17.33 -22.81 10.10
CA ASP A 21 18.09 -22.69 8.86
C ASP A 21 17.51 -21.54 8.02
N THR A 22 18.36 -20.60 7.61
CA THR A 22 17.95 -19.41 6.85
C THR A 22 18.25 -19.61 5.37
N GLN A 23 17.20 -19.83 4.57
CA GLN A 23 17.31 -20.02 3.13
C GLN A 23 16.60 -18.93 2.34
N HIS A 24 17.13 -18.62 1.15
CA HIS A 24 16.49 -17.70 0.21
C HIS A 24 15.43 -18.43 -0.62
N ILE A 25 14.20 -17.90 -0.61
CA ILE A 25 13.09 -18.39 -1.43
C ILE A 25 12.83 -17.39 -2.55
N PRO A 26 13.01 -17.75 -3.83
CA PRO A 26 12.74 -16.85 -4.95
C PRO A 26 11.25 -16.51 -5.02
N GLY A 27 10.92 -15.32 -5.53
CA GLY A 27 9.56 -14.79 -5.51
C GLY A 27 8.49 -15.72 -6.09
N ALA A 28 8.81 -16.45 -7.17
CA ALA A 28 7.91 -17.44 -7.78
C ALA A 28 7.48 -18.56 -6.82
N ASN A 29 8.30 -18.86 -5.81
CA ASN A 29 8.02 -19.88 -4.79
C ASN A 29 7.51 -19.26 -3.47
N ASN A 30 7.49 -17.93 -3.35
CA ASN A 30 7.08 -17.21 -2.15
C ASN A 30 5.61 -16.69 -2.22
N VAL A 31 4.85 -17.14 -3.23
CA VAL A 31 3.52 -16.58 -3.56
C VAL A 31 2.56 -16.62 -2.38
N VAL A 32 2.55 -17.71 -1.60
CA VAL A 32 1.64 -17.85 -0.45
C VAL A 32 1.98 -16.85 0.66
N ALA A 33 3.26 -16.75 1.05
CA ALA A 33 3.67 -15.83 2.09
C ALA A 33 3.53 -14.36 1.64
N ASP A 34 3.84 -14.06 0.38
CA ASP A 34 3.62 -12.73 -0.22
C ASP A 34 2.13 -12.35 -0.20
N ALA A 35 1.23 -13.25 -0.61
CA ALA A 35 -0.21 -13.00 -0.56
C ALA A 35 -0.71 -12.74 0.86
N LEU A 36 -0.28 -13.53 1.85
CA LEU A 36 -0.66 -13.35 3.25
C LEU A 36 -0.11 -12.05 3.86
N ALA A 37 1.15 -11.70 3.54
CA ALA A 37 1.76 -10.44 3.96
C ALA A 37 0.99 -9.24 3.37
N ARG A 38 0.62 -9.31 2.08
CA ARG A 38 -0.17 -8.27 1.40
C ARG A 38 -1.56 -8.11 1.97
N ILE A 39 -2.25 -9.20 2.34
CA ILE A 39 -3.59 -9.11 2.97
C ILE A 39 -3.54 -8.27 4.24
N THR A 40 -2.47 -8.40 5.04
CA THR A 40 -2.29 -7.61 6.26
C THR A 40 -2.12 -6.13 5.95
N ALA A 41 -1.34 -5.79 4.92
CA ALA A 41 -1.21 -4.41 4.44
C ALA A 41 -2.55 -3.87 3.90
N LEU A 42 -3.29 -4.67 3.14
CA LEU A 42 -4.61 -4.30 2.59
C LEU A 42 -5.66 -4.08 3.69
N LYS A 43 -5.60 -4.82 4.80
CA LYS A 43 -6.46 -4.58 5.97
C LYS A 43 -6.26 -3.17 6.54
N MET A 44 -5.06 -2.60 6.50
CA MET A 44 -4.83 -1.22 6.95
C MET A 44 -5.57 -0.19 6.09
N PHE A 45 -5.76 -0.47 4.79
CA PHE A 45 -6.52 0.42 3.90
C PHE A 45 -8.03 0.32 4.09
N ARG A 46 -8.52 -0.67 4.85
CA ARG A 46 -9.95 -0.91 5.06
C ARG A 46 -10.61 0.21 5.86
N ASP A 47 -9.86 0.92 6.70
CA ASP A 47 -10.35 2.04 7.52
C ASP A 47 -10.42 3.37 6.76
N MET A 48 -9.86 3.41 5.55
CA MET A 48 -9.96 4.57 4.68
C MET A 48 -11.29 4.56 3.95
N SER A 49 -12.28 5.26 4.51
CA SER A 49 -13.57 5.38 3.85
C SER A 49 -13.44 6.11 2.51
N LEU A 50 -14.10 5.59 1.47
CA LEU A 50 -14.19 6.27 0.16
C LEU A 50 -14.66 7.72 0.27
N SER A 51 -15.48 8.03 1.28
CA SER A 51 -15.91 9.41 1.55
C SER A 51 -14.76 10.31 2.00
N LYS A 52 -13.89 9.84 2.90
CA LYS A 52 -12.70 10.59 3.35
C LYS A 52 -11.75 10.85 2.19
N LEU A 53 -11.52 9.86 1.33
CA LEU A 53 -10.72 10.00 0.12
C LEU A 53 -11.26 11.10 -0.82
N ILE A 54 -12.57 11.11 -1.06
CA ILE A 54 -13.22 12.12 -1.91
C ILE A 54 -13.10 13.51 -1.27
N GLN A 55 -13.21 13.61 0.05
CA GLN A 55 -13.08 14.88 0.76
C GLN A 55 -11.66 15.44 0.69
N ILE A 56 -10.65 14.62 0.96
CA ILE A 56 -9.22 15.00 0.84
C ILE A 56 -8.95 15.50 -0.58
N ARG A 57 -9.42 14.76 -1.60
CA ARG A 57 -9.20 15.09 -3.01
C ARG A 57 -9.91 16.36 -3.47
N LYS A 58 -11.01 16.77 -2.81
CA LYS A 58 -11.67 18.07 -3.09
C LYS A 58 -10.86 19.26 -2.57
N GLY A 59 -10.02 19.05 -1.55
CA GLY A 59 -9.19 20.08 -0.93
C GLY A 59 -7.85 20.32 -1.63
N ASP A 60 -7.39 19.38 -2.46
CA ASP A 60 -6.14 19.54 -3.23
C ASP A 60 -6.32 20.55 -4.37
N ALA A 61 -5.68 21.72 -4.21
CA ALA A 61 -5.67 22.78 -5.22
C ALA A 61 -4.84 22.40 -6.46
N ASP A 62 -3.75 21.64 -6.27
CA ASP A 62 -2.81 21.24 -7.33
C ASP A 62 -3.48 20.33 -8.38
N LEU A 63 -4.47 19.55 -7.95
CA LEU A 63 -5.23 18.65 -8.82
C LEU A 63 -6.05 19.36 -9.90
N ARG A 64 -6.30 20.66 -9.74
CA ARG A 64 -7.01 21.49 -10.74
C ARG A 64 -6.10 21.87 -11.91
N HIS A 65 -4.80 21.99 -11.64
CA HIS A 65 -3.80 22.41 -12.63
C HIS A 65 -3.34 21.26 -13.55
N ASP A 66 -3.48 20.02 -13.11
CA ASP A 66 -3.08 18.81 -13.87
C ASP A 66 -3.97 18.49 -15.08
N SER A 67 -5.10 19.18 -15.24
CA SER A 67 -5.98 19.05 -16.41
C SER A 67 -5.38 19.60 -17.71
N SER A 68 -4.30 20.38 -17.61
CA SER A 68 -3.62 21.01 -18.75
C SER A 68 -2.39 20.24 -19.24
N SER A 69 -2.01 19.13 -18.59
CA SER A 69 -0.85 18.33 -19.00
C SER A 69 -1.22 17.31 -20.10
N ALA A 70 -0.42 17.23 -21.16
CA ALA A 70 -0.67 16.33 -22.29
C ALA A 70 -0.53 14.83 -21.93
N THR A 71 0.14 14.50 -20.82
CA THR A 71 0.43 13.12 -20.40
C THR A 71 -0.61 12.54 -19.46
N LEU A 72 -1.31 13.37 -18.68
CA LEU A 72 -2.29 12.94 -17.69
C LEU A 72 -3.71 13.09 -18.24
N LYS A 73 -4.51 12.01 -18.21
CA LYS A 73 -5.91 12.03 -18.65
C LYS A 73 -6.82 11.87 -17.45
N ILE A 74 -6.97 12.95 -16.71
CA ILE A 74 -7.74 12.98 -15.48
C ILE A 74 -9.25 13.04 -15.81
N ARG A 75 -10.01 12.01 -15.45
CA ARG A 75 -11.46 11.87 -15.69
C ARG A 75 -12.21 11.44 -14.46
N VAL A 76 -13.45 11.90 -14.31
CA VAL A 76 -14.35 11.42 -13.25
C VAL A 76 -14.91 10.06 -13.64
N LYS A 77 -14.79 9.07 -12.75
CA LYS A 77 -15.36 7.72 -12.86
C LYS A 77 -16.27 7.45 -11.67
N GLN A 78 -17.39 6.78 -11.92
CA GLN A 78 -18.25 6.27 -10.85
C GLN A 78 -17.67 4.96 -10.31
N MET A 79 -17.44 4.91 -9.01
CA MET A 79 -16.82 3.77 -8.33
C MET A 79 -17.66 3.27 -7.15
N GLY A 80 -17.69 1.95 -7.02
CA GLY A 80 -18.37 1.23 -5.94
C GLY A 80 -19.90 1.19 -6.09
N LYS A 81 -20.55 0.40 -5.21
CA LYS A 81 -22.01 0.22 -5.19
C LYS A 81 -22.78 1.52 -4.95
N ALA A 82 -22.16 2.49 -4.27
CA ALA A 82 -22.73 3.79 -3.98
C ALA A 82 -22.55 4.83 -5.11
N LYS A 83 -22.02 4.45 -6.28
CA LYS A 83 -21.80 5.31 -7.46
C LYS A 83 -21.13 6.65 -7.12
N LYS A 84 -20.08 6.61 -6.31
CA LYS A 84 -19.36 7.83 -5.92
C LYS A 84 -18.46 8.28 -7.07
N ASN A 85 -18.45 9.59 -7.33
CA ASN A 85 -17.59 10.21 -8.32
C ASN A 85 -16.16 10.29 -7.79
N LEU A 86 -15.22 9.60 -8.44
CA LEU A 86 -13.80 9.66 -8.16
C LEU A 86 -13.08 10.21 -9.39
N LEU A 87 -12.17 11.16 -9.18
CA LEU A 87 -11.32 11.67 -10.24
C LEU A 87 -10.12 10.71 -10.41
N CYS A 88 -9.97 10.09 -11.57
CA CYS A 88 -8.97 9.06 -11.86
C CYS A 88 -8.13 9.45 -13.08
N ASP A 89 -6.85 9.08 -13.10
CA ASP A 89 -6.07 9.10 -14.34
C ASP A 89 -6.45 7.89 -15.21
N THR A 90 -6.59 8.15 -16.51
CA THR A 90 -6.93 7.16 -17.55
C THR A 90 -5.91 7.16 -18.67
N SER A 91 -4.75 7.78 -18.47
CA SER A 91 -3.64 7.82 -19.43
C SER A 91 -3.12 6.43 -19.81
N ALA A 92 -3.09 5.51 -18.84
CA ALA A 92 -2.61 4.13 -18.97
C ALA A 92 -3.73 3.09 -19.17
N GLY A 93 -4.95 3.55 -19.49
CA GLY A 93 -6.12 2.69 -19.72
C GLY A 93 -6.21 2.18 -21.15
#